data_AF-A0A371DV05-F1
#
_entry.id   AF-A0A371DV05-F1
#
_cell.length_a   1.000
_cell.length_b   1.000
_cell.length_c   1.000
_cell.angle_alpha   90.00
_cell.angle_beta   90.00
_cell.angle_gamma   90.00
#
_symmetry.space_group_name_H-M   'P 1'
#
loop_
_entity.id
_entity.type
_entity.pdbx_description
1 polymer ?
#
loop_
_entity_poly.entity_id
_entity_poly.type
_entity_poly.pdbx_seq_one_letter_code
_entity_poly.pdbx_strand_id
1 'polypeptide(L)'
;MHRGAPVTFSYLRDGSGGRSPIWPSATLMVYSAASSSRFTRNYGEEAHRVLAAEGLAPELLYCGAPYLEYPNVDGVKMVVSTFDGAGMHVKTCQAAANAREKPQHAVDVLHRRGFVHGDLRWRNVLVAEDGRVSLLRFDWAGRIGEARYPEKLGRLVIWPSGAAPGTLIMPEHDQEWLDRVWVIDGVGVAHSDVGDSVAVSKLPPPSK
;
A
#
# COMPACT_ATOMS: atom_id res chain seq x y z
N MET A 1 -12.76 3.09 19.87
CA MET A 1 -13.76 2.00 19.76
C MET A 1 -14.73 2.33 18.63
N HIS A 2 -14.48 1.91 17.40
CA HIS A 2 -15.55 1.87 16.39
C HIS A 2 -16.19 0.48 16.41
N ARG A 3 -17.24 0.39 17.24
CA ARG A 3 -18.09 -0.78 17.51
C ARG A 3 -19.12 -0.94 16.39
N GLY A 4 -18.94 -1.91 15.50
CA GLY A 4 -20.05 -2.57 14.79
C GLY A 4 -21.07 -1.67 14.07
N ALA A 5 -20.70 -0.46 13.67
CA ALA A 5 -21.57 0.39 12.86
C ALA A 5 -21.62 -0.18 11.43
N PRO A 6 -22.81 -0.26 10.80
CA PRO A 6 -22.92 -0.73 9.42
C PRO A 6 -22.10 0.18 8.50
N VAL A 7 -21.21 -0.45 7.74
CA VAL A 7 -20.39 0.22 6.71
C VAL A 7 -21.22 0.25 5.43
N THR A 8 -21.72 1.43 5.05
CA THR A 8 -22.51 1.60 3.82
C THR A 8 -21.60 2.01 2.67
N PHE A 9 -21.39 1.13 1.70
CA PHE A 9 -20.60 1.44 0.51
C PHE A 9 -21.46 2.16 -0.55
N SER A 10 -21.03 3.35 -0.96
CA SER A 10 -21.58 4.04 -2.13
C SER A 10 -20.55 3.98 -3.24
N TYR A 11 -20.89 3.27 -4.32
CA TYR A 11 -20.07 3.22 -5.53
C TYR A 11 -20.43 4.41 -6.41
N LEU A 12 -19.49 5.34 -6.60
CA LEU A 12 -19.69 6.44 -7.54
C LEU A 12 -19.34 5.95 -8.95
N ARG A 13 -20.28 6.11 -9.87
CA ARG A 13 -20.03 5.88 -11.31
C ARG A 13 -19.24 7.06 -11.84
N ASP A 14 -18.10 6.81 -12.48
CA ASP A 14 -17.45 7.85 -13.28
C ASP A 14 -18.43 8.29 -14.38
N GLY A 15 -18.70 9.59 -14.42
CA GLY A 15 -19.62 10.23 -15.38
C GLY A 15 -19.05 10.34 -16.80
N SER A 16 -17.86 9.80 -17.07
CA SER A 16 -17.33 9.70 -18.43
C SER A 16 -18.10 8.62 -19.22
N GLY A 17 -19.06 9.06 -20.04
CA GLY A 17 -19.95 8.24 -20.86
C GLY A 17 -19.27 7.46 -22.00
N GLY A 18 -18.25 6.66 -21.69
CA GLY A 18 -17.59 5.73 -22.60
C GLY A 18 -17.59 4.31 -22.04
N ARG A 19 -17.56 3.30 -22.92
CA ARG A 19 -17.46 1.86 -22.56
C ARG A 19 -16.07 1.52 -21.99
N SER A 20 -15.70 2.12 -20.87
CA SER A 20 -14.54 1.72 -20.07
C SER A 20 -14.97 0.69 -19.03
N PRO A 21 -14.12 -0.30 -18.70
CA PRO A 21 -14.39 -1.22 -17.61
C PRO A 21 -14.61 -0.41 -16.31
N ILE A 22 -15.70 -0.72 -15.63
CA ILE A 22 -16.12 -0.09 -14.39
C ILE A 22 -15.07 -0.45 -13.35
N TRP A 23 -14.19 0.48 -13.00
CA TRP A 23 -13.42 0.38 -11.77
C TRP A 23 -14.29 0.96 -10.66
N PRO A 24 -14.83 0.14 -9.75
CA PRO A 24 -15.62 0.68 -8.65
C PRO A 24 -14.68 1.53 -7.78
N SER A 25 -14.85 2.85 -7.80
CA SER A 25 -14.31 3.70 -6.74
C SER A 25 -15.35 3.70 -5.62
N ALA A 26 -15.10 2.91 -4.58
CA ALA A 26 -15.89 2.98 -3.36
C ALA A 26 -15.32 4.11 -2.50
N THR A 27 -15.95 5.28 -2.50
CA THR A 27 -15.71 6.28 -1.48
C THR A 27 -16.60 5.93 -0.30
N LEU A 28 -16.03 5.30 0.73
CA LEU A 28 -16.72 5.18 2.00
C LEU A 28 -16.64 6.53 2.71
N MET A 29 -17.66 7.38 2.55
CA MET A 29 -17.84 8.49 3.49
C MET A 29 -18.30 7.92 4.83
N VAL A 30 -17.36 7.46 5.65
CA VAL A 30 -17.57 7.50 7.10
C VAL A 30 -17.57 8.99 7.44
N TYR A 31 -18.70 9.52 7.89
CA TYR A 31 -19.09 10.95 7.94
C TYR A 31 -18.11 11.96 8.59
N SER A 32 -16.87 11.61 8.90
CA SER A 32 -15.87 12.55 9.43
C SER A 32 -14.40 12.29 9.05
N ALA A 33 -14.05 11.29 8.23
CA ALA A 33 -12.64 10.99 7.92
C ALA A 33 -12.40 10.59 6.46
N ALA A 34 -11.33 11.11 5.86
CA ALA A 34 -10.87 10.65 4.55
C ALA A 34 -10.45 9.17 4.64
N SER A 35 -10.83 8.39 3.63
CA SER A 35 -10.55 6.95 3.56
C SER A 35 -9.93 6.60 2.21
N SER A 36 -9.03 5.61 2.20
CA SER A 36 -8.54 5.01 0.96
C SER A 36 -9.24 3.67 0.72
N SER A 37 -9.57 3.39 -0.54
CA SER A 37 -10.11 2.10 -0.95
C SER A 37 -9.24 1.44 -2.01
N ARG A 38 -9.16 0.11 -1.97
CA ARG A 38 -8.43 -0.72 -2.95
C ARG A 38 -9.19 -2.02 -3.21
N PHE A 39 -9.02 -2.54 -4.42
CA PHE A 39 -9.42 -3.88 -4.81
C PHE A 39 -8.18 -4.73 -5.07
N THR A 40 -8.06 -5.88 -4.41
CA THR A 40 -6.90 -6.78 -4.54
C THR A 40 -7.32 -8.22 -4.33
N ARG A 41 -6.63 -9.17 -4.96
CA ARG A 41 -6.85 -10.61 -4.74
C ARG A 41 -6.12 -11.13 -3.50
N ASN A 42 -4.97 -10.52 -3.20
CA ASN A 42 -4.13 -10.87 -2.05
C ASN A 42 -4.01 -9.66 -1.13
N TYR A 43 -4.22 -9.88 0.15
CA TYR A 43 -4.08 -8.83 1.17
C TYR A 43 -3.72 -9.45 2.51
N GLY A 44 -2.61 -8.99 3.09
CA GLY A 44 -2.14 -9.33 4.42
C GLY A 44 -2.94 -8.62 5.50
N GLU A 45 -4.23 -8.98 5.63
CA GLU A 45 -5.13 -8.37 6.61
C GLU A 45 -4.59 -8.47 8.04
N GLU A 46 -4.11 -9.65 8.45
CA GLU A 46 -3.59 -9.86 9.81
C GLU A 46 -2.38 -8.97 10.09
N ALA A 47 -1.42 -8.92 9.16
CA ALA A 47 -0.24 -8.05 9.25
C ALA A 47 -0.64 -6.56 9.33
N HIS A 48 -1.62 -6.14 8.54
CA HIS A 48 -2.14 -4.77 8.60
C HIS A 48 -2.78 -4.47 9.96
N ARG A 49 -3.65 -5.36 10.46
CA ARG A 49 -4.30 -5.16 11.77
C ARG A 49 -3.29 -5.11 12.91
N VAL A 50 -2.22 -5.92 12.84
CA VAL A 50 -1.13 -5.89 13.82
C VAL A 50 -0.48 -4.51 13.89
N LEU A 51 -0.11 -3.92 12.75
CA LEU A 51 0.52 -2.59 12.74
C LEU A 51 -0.45 -1.45 13.02
N ALA A 52 -1.70 -1.56 12.56
CA ALA A 52 -2.73 -0.57 12.83
C ALA A 52 -3.02 -0.46 14.34
N ALA A 53 -2.99 -1.58 15.08
CA ALA A 53 -3.17 -1.58 16.53
C ALA A 53 -2.06 -0.84 17.29
N GLU A 54 -0.85 -0.75 16.71
CA GLU A 54 0.30 -0.02 17.26
C GLU A 54 0.41 1.41 16.71
N GLY A 55 -0.53 1.84 15.86
CA GLY A 55 -0.49 3.15 15.18
C GLY A 55 0.63 3.28 14.14
N LEU A 56 1.12 2.15 13.62
CA LEU A 56 2.20 2.05 12.62
C LEU A 56 1.70 1.78 11.20
N ALA A 57 0.38 1.72 11.03
CA ALA A 57 -0.33 1.65 9.76
C ALA A 57 -1.69 2.35 9.90
N PRO A 58 -2.33 2.75 8.79
CA PRO A 58 -3.69 3.28 8.84
C PRO A 58 -4.67 2.28 9.48
N GLU A 59 -5.76 2.79 10.05
CA GLU A 59 -6.78 1.90 10.61
C GLU A 59 -7.49 1.15 9.49
N LEU A 60 -7.51 -0.18 9.57
CA LEU A 60 -8.23 -1.02 8.61
C LEU A 60 -9.72 -1.06 8.95
N LEU A 61 -10.50 -0.32 8.18
CA LEU A 61 -11.95 -0.17 8.35
C LEU A 61 -12.72 -1.38 7.79
N TYR A 62 -12.26 -1.93 6.66
CA TYR A 62 -12.89 -3.07 6.01
C TYR A 62 -11.88 -3.89 5.21
N CYS A 63 -12.02 -5.22 5.24
CA CYS A 63 -11.34 -6.15 4.34
C CYS A 63 -12.28 -7.32 4.10
N GLY A 64 -12.73 -7.51 2.86
CA GLY A 64 -13.71 -8.54 2.55
C GLY A 64 -14.21 -8.46 1.12
N ALA A 65 -15.28 -9.18 0.82
CA ALA A 65 -15.85 -9.17 -0.52
C ALA A 65 -16.33 -7.75 -0.90
N PRO A 66 -16.12 -7.31 -2.16
CA PRO A 66 -16.65 -6.05 -2.63
C PRO A 66 -18.18 -6.07 -2.71
N TYR A 67 -18.77 -7.20 -3.06
CA TYR A 67 -20.21 -7.35 -3.20
C TYR A 67 -20.72 -8.33 -2.13
N LEU A 68 -21.48 -7.83 -1.14
CA LEU A 68 -22.00 -8.67 -0.06
C LEU A 68 -22.96 -9.76 -0.57
N GLU A 69 -23.72 -9.43 -1.62
CA GLU A 69 -24.63 -10.36 -2.30
C GLU A 69 -23.90 -11.41 -3.14
N TYR A 70 -22.65 -11.12 -3.52
CA TYR A 70 -21.81 -12.00 -4.34
C TYR A 70 -20.39 -12.12 -3.75
N PRO A 71 -20.26 -12.75 -2.57
CA PRO A 71 -19.05 -12.68 -1.75
C PRO A 71 -17.81 -13.30 -2.39
N ASN A 72 -17.98 -14.10 -3.45
CA ASN A 72 -16.92 -14.87 -4.09
C ASN A 72 -16.61 -14.44 -5.53
N VAL A 73 -17.12 -13.30 -6.00
CA VAL A 73 -16.84 -12.85 -7.37
C VAL A 73 -15.34 -12.64 -7.55
N ASP A 74 -14.77 -13.52 -8.36
CA ASP A 74 -13.38 -13.52 -8.81
C ASP A 74 -12.32 -13.54 -7.70
N GLY A 75 -12.66 -13.86 -6.44
CA GLY A 75 -11.70 -13.85 -5.32
C GLY A 75 -11.08 -12.47 -5.04
N VAL A 76 -11.72 -11.40 -5.50
CA VAL A 76 -11.30 -10.02 -5.24
C VAL A 76 -11.79 -9.59 -3.87
N LYS A 77 -10.92 -8.92 -3.10
CA LYS A 77 -11.23 -8.26 -1.84
C LYS A 77 -11.27 -6.76 -2.05
N MET A 78 -12.26 -6.10 -1.44
CA MET A 78 -12.24 -4.67 -1.18
C MET A 78 -11.60 -4.43 0.18
N VAL A 79 -10.66 -3.50 0.20
CA VAL A 79 -9.94 -3.04 1.38
C VAL A 79 -10.23 -1.57 1.55
N VAL A 80 -10.69 -1.17 2.73
CA VAL A 80 -10.90 0.23 3.10
C VAL A 80 -10.12 0.52 4.36
N SER A 81 -9.30 1.56 4.32
CA SER A 81 -8.56 2.05 5.49
C SER A 81 -8.78 3.55 5.67
N THR A 82 -8.47 4.07 6.85
CA THR A 82 -8.33 5.52 7.01
C THR A 82 -7.23 6.04 6.08
N PHE A 83 -7.34 7.31 5.71
CA PHE A 83 -6.33 8.06 4.99
C PHE A 83 -6.04 9.32 5.79
N ASP A 84 -4.89 9.33 6.46
CA ASP A 84 -4.50 10.46 7.31
C ASP A 84 -3.95 11.64 6.51
N GLY A 85 -3.54 11.46 5.25
CA GLY A 85 -3.21 12.52 4.28
C GLY A 85 -2.07 13.47 4.65
N ALA A 86 -1.57 13.37 5.88
CA ALA A 86 -0.57 14.25 6.49
C ALA A 86 0.87 13.72 6.36
N GLY A 87 1.03 12.50 5.87
CA GLY A 87 2.34 11.88 5.64
C GLY A 87 2.89 12.19 4.25
N MET A 88 4.16 12.57 4.18
CA MET A 88 4.93 12.61 2.95
C MET A 88 5.65 11.26 2.76
N HIS A 89 5.89 10.85 1.53
CA HIS A 89 6.72 9.66 1.32
C HIS A 89 8.13 9.88 1.89
N VAL A 90 8.72 8.83 2.44
CA VAL A 90 10.01 8.90 3.16
C VAL A 90 11.13 9.64 2.40
N LYS A 91 11.20 9.51 1.06
CA LYS A 91 12.23 10.20 0.25
C LYS A 91 12.00 11.70 0.05
N THR A 92 10.79 12.19 0.33
CA THR A 92 10.41 13.60 0.12
C THR A 92 10.24 14.36 1.43
N CYS A 93 10.48 13.72 2.58
CA CYS A 93 10.26 14.31 3.90
C CYS A 93 11.59 14.57 4.62
N GLN A 94 11.87 15.82 5.00
CA GLN A 94 13.08 16.16 5.76
C GLN A 94 13.12 15.46 7.14
N ALA A 95 11.95 15.21 7.75
CA ALA A 95 11.85 14.48 9.01
C ALA A 95 12.25 13.00 8.90
N ALA A 96 12.32 12.45 7.67
CA ALA A 96 12.66 11.04 7.44
C ALA A 96 14.07 10.65 7.88
N ALA A 97 15.00 11.62 7.90
CA ALA A 97 16.39 11.38 8.34
C ALA A 97 16.46 10.83 9.77
N ASN A 98 15.54 11.26 10.64
CA ASN A 98 15.45 10.80 12.03
C ASN A 98 14.36 9.73 12.23
N ALA A 99 13.63 9.35 11.19
CA ALA A 99 12.46 8.49 11.31
C ALA A 99 12.79 6.99 11.24
N ARG A 100 14.04 6.59 10.88
CA ARG A 100 14.41 5.18 10.59
C ARG A 100 14.02 4.19 11.68
N GLU A 101 14.08 4.61 12.93
CA GLU A 101 13.76 3.75 14.08
C GLU A 101 12.30 3.27 14.06
N LYS A 102 11.35 4.05 13.53
CA LYS A 102 9.93 3.68 13.53
C LYS A 102 9.55 2.64 12.45
N PRO A 103 9.95 2.75 11.17
CA PRO A 103 9.83 1.68 10.20
C PRO A 103 10.57 0.41 10.64
N GLN A 104 11.76 0.54 11.23
CA GLN A 104 12.47 -0.62 11.80
C GLN A 104 11.61 -1.28 12.89
N HIS A 105 11.10 -0.48 13.84
CA HIS A 105 10.21 -0.97 14.88
C HIS A 105 8.95 -1.67 14.31
N ALA A 106 8.34 -1.11 13.26
CA ALA A 106 7.19 -1.72 12.60
C ALA A 106 7.53 -3.08 11.97
N VAL A 107 8.68 -3.19 11.31
CA VAL A 107 9.17 -4.47 10.79
C VAL A 107 9.43 -5.46 11.92
N ASP A 108 10.07 -5.03 13.00
CA ASP A 108 10.32 -5.91 14.14
C ASP A 108 9.01 -6.40 14.79
N VAL A 109 7.99 -5.54 14.86
CA VAL A 109 6.64 -5.93 15.34
C VAL A 109 6.05 -7.01 14.45
N LEU A 110 6.09 -6.85 13.12
CA LEU A 110 5.60 -7.86 12.18
C LEU A 110 6.33 -9.18 12.35
N HIS A 111 7.67 -9.15 12.34
CA HIS A 111 8.50 -10.35 12.41
C HIS A 111 8.27 -11.10 13.72
N ARG A 112 8.21 -10.41 14.86
CA ARG A 112 7.87 -11.02 16.16
C ARG A 112 6.49 -11.66 16.19
N ARG A 113 5.55 -11.16 15.39
CA ARG A 113 4.19 -11.73 15.25
C ARG A 113 4.10 -12.80 14.17
N GLY A 114 5.21 -13.14 13.51
CA GLY A 114 5.28 -14.19 12.49
C GLY A 114 4.88 -13.72 11.09
N PHE A 115 4.94 -12.41 10.81
CA PHE A 115 4.57 -11.81 9.53
C PHE A 115 5.74 -11.10 8.86
N VAL A 116 5.65 -10.93 7.55
CA VAL A 116 6.52 -10.09 6.70
C VAL A 116 5.67 -9.07 5.94
N HIS A 117 6.27 -7.94 5.55
CA HIS A 117 5.59 -6.95 4.72
C HIS A 117 5.80 -7.18 3.22
N GLY A 118 7.05 -7.39 2.82
CA GLY A 118 7.48 -7.73 1.45
C GLY A 118 7.63 -6.55 0.49
N ASP A 119 6.96 -5.43 0.75
CA ASP A 119 7.00 -4.23 -0.10
C ASP A 119 7.26 -2.93 0.67
N LEU A 120 8.48 -2.72 1.16
CA LEU A 120 8.87 -1.51 1.90
C LEU A 120 9.59 -0.49 1.00
N ARG A 121 9.24 -0.45 -0.29
CA ARG A 121 9.69 0.62 -1.19
C ARG A 121 9.27 1.98 -0.65
N TRP A 122 10.03 3.02 -0.99
CA TRP A 122 9.85 4.39 -0.46
C TRP A 122 8.43 4.95 -0.56
N ARG A 123 7.66 4.57 -1.60
CA ARG A 123 6.26 4.99 -1.78
C ARG A 123 5.28 4.36 -0.77
N ASN A 124 5.70 3.31 -0.09
CA ASN A 124 4.87 2.56 0.84
C ASN A 124 5.18 2.89 2.31
N VAL A 125 6.09 3.84 2.54
CA VAL A 125 6.41 4.35 3.87
C VAL A 125 6.10 5.84 3.89
N LEU A 126 5.11 6.22 4.70
CA LEU A 126 4.79 7.62 4.96
C LEU A 126 5.45 8.08 6.24
N VAL A 127 5.93 9.32 6.22
CA VAL A 127 6.50 10.04 7.36
C VAL A 127 5.78 11.37 7.48
N ALA A 128 5.17 11.64 8.63
CA ALA A 128 4.58 12.93 8.96
C ALA A 128 5.65 13.89 9.53
N GLU A 129 5.35 15.19 9.56
CA GLU A 129 6.29 16.21 10.08
C GLU A 129 6.65 16.01 11.56
N ASP A 130 5.70 15.49 12.36
CA ASP A 130 5.91 15.09 13.75
C ASP A 130 6.72 13.79 13.91
N GLY A 131 7.24 13.27 12.79
CA GLY A 131 8.03 12.05 12.71
C GLY A 131 7.22 10.77 12.86
N ARG A 132 5.88 10.80 12.93
CA ARG A 132 5.08 9.55 12.87
C ARG A 132 5.29 8.84 11.53
N VAL A 133 5.23 7.51 11.57
CA VAL A 133 5.44 6.66 10.41
C VAL A 133 4.27 5.71 10.24
N SER A 134 3.83 5.58 8.99
CA SER A 134 2.78 4.66 8.60
C SER A 134 3.26 3.79 7.43
N LEU A 135 3.22 2.47 7.61
CA LEU A 135 3.43 1.52 6.52
C LEU A 135 2.13 1.32 5.74
N LEU A 136 2.26 1.28 4.41
CA LEU A 136 1.17 1.13 3.46
C LEU A 136 1.39 -0.13 2.61
N ARG A 137 0.35 -0.53 1.85
CA ARG A 137 0.43 -1.59 0.82
C ARG A 137 0.76 -2.99 1.37
N PHE A 138 -0.12 -3.51 2.20
CA PHE A 138 -0.09 -4.90 2.68
C PHE A 138 -0.50 -5.94 1.62
N ASP A 139 -0.44 -5.63 0.32
CA ASP A 139 -0.91 -6.53 -0.75
C ASP A 139 -0.04 -7.81 -0.84
N TRP A 140 1.23 -7.73 -0.40
CA TRP A 140 2.18 -8.86 -0.36
C TRP A 140 2.47 -9.35 1.05
N ALA A 141 2.00 -8.63 2.07
CA ALA A 141 2.23 -9.00 3.46
C ALA A 141 1.53 -10.31 3.81
N GLY A 142 2.10 -11.07 4.73
CA GLY A 142 1.56 -12.36 5.14
C GLY A 142 2.47 -13.09 6.10
N ARG A 143 2.13 -14.35 6.42
CA ARG A 143 2.89 -15.17 7.36
C ARG A 143 4.26 -15.55 6.81
N ILE A 144 5.26 -15.56 7.67
CA ILE A 144 6.60 -16.07 7.35
C ILE A 144 6.49 -17.53 6.92
N GLY A 145 7.12 -17.87 5.80
CA GLY A 145 7.03 -19.22 5.20
C GLY A 145 5.81 -19.47 4.31
N GLU A 146 4.87 -18.53 4.24
CA GLU A 146 3.67 -18.62 3.40
C GLU A 146 3.55 -17.49 2.38
N ALA A 147 3.87 -16.25 2.79
CA ALA A 147 3.78 -15.07 1.94
C ALA A 147 4.70 -15.20 0.72
N ARG A 148 4.20 -14.83 -0.46
CA ARG A 148 4.92 -14.95 -1.74
C ARG A 148 4.87 -13.67 -2.54
N TYR A 149 5.96 -13.41 -3.25
CA TYR A 149 5.96 -12.41 -4.31
C TYR A 149 5.01 -12.81 -5.44
N PRO A 150 4.39 -11.83 -6.13
CA PRO A 150 3.55 -12.13 -7.28
C PRO A 150 4.35 -12.78 -8.41
N GLU A 151 3.65 -13.49 -9.31
CA GLU A 151 4.22 -14.13 -10.51
C GLU A 151 4.88 -13.15 -11.50
N LYS A 152 4.68 -11.84 -11.29
CA LYS A 152 5.30 -10.79 -12.09
C LYS A 152 5.85 -9.71 -11.17
N LEU A 153 7.16 -9.55 -11.21
CA LEU A 153 7.88 -8.46 -10.56
C LEU A 153 8.36 -7.43 -11.60
N GLY A 154 8.41 -6.16 -11.19
CA GLY A 154 8.88 -5.07 -12.05
C GLY A 154 10.36 -5.23 -12.40
N ARG A 155 10.70 -5.19 -13.69
CA ARG A 155 12.07 -5.43 -14.18
C ARG A 155 13.06 -4.31 -13.86
N LEU A 156 12.56 -3.09 -13.63
CA LEU A 156 13.36 -1.91 -13.31
C LEU A 156 13.56 -1.71 -11.81
N VAL A 157 12.94 -2.57 -10.99
CA VAL A 157 13.10 -2.54 -9.55
C VAL A 157 14.30 -3.40 -9.20
N ILE A 158 15.26 -2.83 -8.47
CA ILE A 158 16.30 -3.61 -7.82
C ILE A 158 15.58 -4.33 -6.67
N TRP A 159 15.46 -5.65 -6.74
CA TRP A 159 14.78 -6.45 -5.71
C TRP A 159 15.74 -6.88 -4.59
N PRO A 160 15.27 -7.17 -3.38
CA PRO A 160 16.09 -7.81 -2.36
C PRO A 160 16.74 -9.10 -2.86
N SER A 161 17.89 -9.46 -2.30
CA SER A 161 18.60 -10.69 -2.64
C SER A 161 17.70 -11.91 -2.39
N GLY A 162 17.56 -12.78 -3.39
CA GLY A 162 16.68 -13.95 -3.32
C GLY A 162 15.20 -13.69 -3.62
N ALA A 163 14.78 -12.42 -3.75
CA ALA A 163 13.43 -12.09 -4.20
C ALA A 163 13.28 -12.34 -5.70
N ALA A 164 12.30 -13.18 -6.07
CA ALA A 164 11.98 -13.51 -7.44
C ALA A 164 10.47 -13.81 -7.58
N PRO A 165 9.92 -13.85 -8.79
CA PRO A 165 8.50 -14.19 -8.98
C PRO A 165 8.12 -15.50 -8.31
N GLY A 166 7.02 -15.49 -7.55
CA GLY A 166 6.48 -16.67 -6.87
C GLY A 166 7.29 -17.18 -5.66
N THR A 167 8.46 -16.61 -5.36
CA THR A 167 9.28 -17.04 -4.21
C THR A 167 8.71 -16.52 -2.90
N LEU A 168 9.10 -17.17 -1.79
CA LEU A 168 8.72 -16.75 -0.45
C LEU A 168 9.28 -15.37 -0.14
N ILE A 169 8.49 -14.58 0.58
CA ILE A 169 8.94 -13.32 1.15
C ILE A 169 9.57 -13.64 2.50
N MET A 170 10.86 -13.33 2.62
CA MET A 170 11.66 -13.62 3.80
C MET A 170 11.85 -12.35 4.65
N PRO A 171 12.02 -12.47 5.98
CA PRO A 171 12.32 -11.32 6.86
C PRO A 171 13.48 -10.46 6.38
N GLU A 172 14.51 -11.07 5.79
CA GLU A 172 15.70 -10.40 5.26
C GLU A 172 15.34 -9.46 4.10
N HIS A 173 14.27 -9.75 3.34
CA HIS A 173 13.81 -8.87 2.28
C HIS A 173 13.24 -7.55 2.83
N ASP A 174 12.55 -7.60 3.97
CA ASP A 174 12.06 -6.39 4.65
C ASP A 174 13.23 -5.54 5.14
N GLN A 175 14.26 -6.18 5.73
CA GLN A 175 15.44 -5.49 6.20
C GLN A 175 16.21 -4.82 5.05
N GLU A 176 16.42 -5.52 3.93
CA GLU A 176 17.12 -4.95 2.79
C GLU A 176 16.34 -3.79 2.15
N TRP A 177 15.00 -3.85 2.15
CA TRP A 177 14.21 -2.69 1.74
C TRP A 177 14.44 -1.49 2.67
N LEU A 178 14.41 -1.69 3.99
CA LEU A 178 14.69 -0.62 4.95
C LEU A 178 16.08 -0.05 4.72
N ASP A 179 17.11 -0.88 4.59
CA ASP A 179 18.47 -0.39 4.39
C ASP A 179 18.56 0.51 3.14
N ARG A 180 17.93 0.12 2.04
CA ARG A 180 17.93 0.91 0.79
C ARG A 180 17.15 2.22 0.87
N VAL A 181 16.11 2.28 1.70
CA VAL A 181 15.35 3.53 1.88
C VAL A 181 16.17 4.57 2.67
N TRP A 182 17.05 4.13 3.56
CA TRP A 182 17.89 5.00 4.41
C TRP A 182 19.37 5.07 4.04
N VAL A 183 19.78 4.47 2.92
CA VAL A 183 21.08 4.80 2.29
C VAL A 183 20.97 6.22 1.74
N ILE A 184 21.50 7.18 2.50
CA ILE A 184 21.80 8.53 2.04
C ILE A 184 22.87 8.41 0.96
N ASP A 185 22.62 9.04 -0.20
CA ASP A 185 23.54 9.12 -1.35
C ASP A 185 24.93 9.62 -0.93
N GLY A 186 25.82 8.70 -0.54
CA GLY A 186 27.26 8.93 -0.50
C GLY A 186 27.91 8.79 -1.88
N VAL A 187 27.17 8.31 -2.88
CA VAL A 187 27.61 8.21 -4.28
C VAL A 187 26.39 8.51 -5.13
N GLY A 188 26.42 9.65 -5.83
CA GLY A 188 25.34 10.05 -6.72
C GLY A 188 25.06 8.98 -7.77
N VAL A 189 23.94 8.27 -7.61
CA VAL A 189 23.31 7.53 -8.69
C VAL A 189 21.90 8.06 -8.82
N ALA A 190 21.70 8.88 -9.85
CA ALA A 190 20.39 9.37 -10.24
C ALA A 190 19.47 8.17 -10.51
N HIS A 191 18.51 7.92 -9.62
CA HIS A 191 17.43 7.00 -9.89
C HIS A 191 16.33 7.74 -10.64
N SER A 192 16.27 7.52 -11.96
CA SER A 192 15.13 7.86 -12.79
C SER A 192 13.97 6.90 -12.49
N ASP A 193 13.18 7.23 -11.47
CA ASP A 193 11.79 6.78 -11.41
C ASP A 193 11.01 7.60 -12.46
N VAL A 194 10.95 7.09 -13.70
CA VAL A 194 9.96 7.56 -14.67
C VAL A 194 8.60 7.23 -14.09
N GLY A 195 7.91 8.27 -13.63
CA GLY A 195 6.53 8.16 -13.20
C GLY A 195 5.69 7.54 -14.31
N ASP A 196 4.85 6.58 -13.95
CA ASP A 196 3.66 6.26 -14.73
C ASP A 196 2.70 7.47 -14.63
N SER A 197 3.07 8.56 -15.30
CA SER A 197 2.12 9.55 -15.76
C SER A 197 1.38 8.91 -16.93
N VAL A 198 0.14 8.50 -16.71
CA VAL A 198 -0.82 8.37 -17.80
C VAL A 198 -0.98 9.78 -18.36
N ALA A 199 -0.24 10.06 -19.43
CA ALA A 199 -0.44 11.25 -20.23
C ALA A 199 -1.86 11.17 -20.80
N VAL A 200 -2.73 12.08 -20.35
CA VAL A 200 -3.95 12.43 -21.08
C VAL A 200 -3.49 13.15 -22.34
N SER A 201 -3.30 12.40 -23.43
CA SER A 201 -3.10 12.98 -24.74
C SER A 201 -4.40 13.69 -25.15
N LYS A 202 -4.36 15.03 -25.14
CA LYS A 202 -5.36 15.85 -25.81
C LYS A 202 -5.34 15.48 -27.30
N LEU A 203 -6.40 14.82 -27.77
CA LEU A 203 -6.68 14.70 -29.20
C LEU A 203 -6.90 16.11 -29.79
N PRO A 204 -6.34 16.44 -30.95
CA PRO A 204 -6.67 17.68 -31.65
C PRO A 204 -8.13 17.67 -32.12
N PRO A 205 -8.78 18.83 -32.23
CA PRO A 205 -10.17 18.90 -32.67
C PRO A 205 -10.30 18.44 -34.13
N PRO A 206 -11.45 17.81 -34.50
CA PRO A 206 -11.68 17.37 -35.86
C PRO A 206 -11.73 18.57 -36.82
N SER A 207 -11.00 18.45 -37.93
CA SER A 207 -11.10 19.35 -39.08
C SER A 207 -12.50 19.26 -39.70
N LYS A 208 -13.05 20.42 -40.07
CA LYS A 208 -14.36 20.60 -40.71
C LYS A 208 -14.54 19.76 -41.97
#